data_AF-A0A133UKQ6-F1
#
_entry.id   AF-A0A133UKQ6-F1
#
_cell.length_a   1.000
_cell.length_b   1.000
_cell.length_c   1.000
_cell.angle_alpha   90.00
_cell.angle_beta   90.00
_cell.angle_gamma   90.00
#
_symmetry.space_group_name_H-M   'P 1'
#
loop_
_entity.id
_entity.type
_entity.pdbx_description
1 polymer ?
#
loop_
_entity_poly.entity_id
_entity_poly.type
_entity_poly.pdbx_seq_one_letter_code
_entity_poly.pdbx_strand_id
1 'polypeptide(L)' 'EDNFSVNSVKELLKTLSETEKELSEKLFEDEENLELEDSVNIMVNGRKINLLDGINTKLKDGDIVAIFPPVAGG' A
#
# COMPACT_ATOMS: atom_id res chain seq x y z
N GLU A 1 12.02 6.51 8.10
CA GLU A 1 11.81 5.09 7.77
C GLU A 1 11.04 4.49 8.93
N ASP A 2 9.75 4.24 8.68
CA ASP A 2 8.87 3.61 9.65
C ASP A 2 9.04 2.09 9.54
N ASN A 3 9.24 1.42 10.68
CA ASN A 3 9.36 -0.04 10.72
C ASN A 3 8.00 -0.64 11.06
N PHE A 4 7.43 -1.40 10.12
CA PHE A 4 6.16 -2.09 10.31
C PHE A 4 6.37 -3.61 10.42
N SER A 5 5.84 -4.24 11.46
CA SER A 5 5.85 -5.70 11.64
C SER A 5 4.61 -6.31 10.98
N VAL A 6 4.63 -6.47 9.67
CA VAL A 6 3.50 -6.95 8.85
C VAL A 6 3.93 -8.05 7.88
N ASN A 7 3.03 -8.96 7.53
CA ASN A 7 3.35 -10.14 6.70
C ASN A 7 2.82 -10.03 5.26
N SER A 8 2.07 -8.98 4.94
CA SER A 8 1.51 -8.75 3.61
C SER A 8 1.30 -7.27 3.31
N VAL A 9 1.16 -6.93 2.03
CA VAL A 9 0.83 -5.57 1.58
C VAL A 9 -0.50 -5.10 2.18
N LYS A 10 -1.50 -5.98 2.26
CA LYS A 10 -2.79 -5.70 2.89
C LYS A 10 -2.66 -5.28 4.36
N GLU A 11 -1.87 -6.01 5.14
CA GLU A 11 -1.61 -5.65 6.54
C GLU A 11 -0.89 -4.31 6.65
N LEU A 12 0.13 -4.08 5.80
CA LEU A 12 0.85 -2.82 5.75
C LEU A 12 -0.07 -1.64 5.49
N LEU A 13 -0.91 -1.74 4.46
CA LEU A 13 -1.83 -0.67 4.08
C LEU A 13 -2.83 -0.38 5.20
N LYS A 14 -3.36 -1.42 5.85
CA LYS A 14 -4.27 -1.24 6.99
C LYS A 14 -3.58 -0.53 8.17
N THR A 15 -2.34 -0.91 8.50
CA THR A 15 -1.58 -0.23 9.55
C THR A 15 -1.28 1.23 9.19
N LEU A 16 -1.00 1.51 7.92
CA LEU A 16 -0.84 2.88 7.43
C LEU A 16 -2.14 3.68 7.53
N SER A 17 -3.29 3.07 7.21
CA SER A 17 -4.60 3.71 7.36
C SER A 17 -4.92 4.10 8.80
N GLU A 18 -4.57 3.25 9.75
CA GLU A 18 -4.75 3.51 11.19
C GLU A 18 -3.81 4.61 11.71
N THR A 19 -2.64 4.77 11.09
CA THR A 19 -1.62 5.74 11.51
C THR A 19 -1.84 7.11 10.85
N GLU A 20 -2.15 7.12 9.55
CA GLU A 20 -2.22 8.31 8.70
C GLU A 20 -3.54 8.34 7.93
N LYS A 21 -4.57 8.91 8.57
CA LYS A 21 -5.93 8.92 8.01
C LYS A 21 -6.02 9.64 6.67
N GLU A 22 -5.30 10.75 6.49
CA GLU A 22 -5.26 11.50 5.22
C GLU A 22 -4.64 10.68 4.08
N LEU A 23 -3.68 9.82 4.41
CA LEU A 23 -3.09 8.90 3.44
C LEU A 23 -4.07 7.80 3.08
N SER A 24 -4.79 7.23 4.06
CA SER A 24 -5.85 6.22 3.81
C SER A 24 -6.86 6.70 2.77
N GLU A 25 -7.39 7.91 2.96
CA GLU A 25 -8.40 8.52 2.08
C GLU A 25 -7.90 8.75 0.65
N LYS A 26 -6.57 8.79 0.44
CA LYS A 26 -5.95 8.91 -0.88
C LYS A 26 -5.57 7.56 -1.48
N LEU A 27 -5.40 6.53 -0.66
CA LEU A 27 -4.97 5.19 -1.11
C LEU A 27 -6.15 4.30 -1.48
N PHE A 28 -7.28 4.47 -0.82
CA PHE A 28 -8.46 3.61 -0.99
C PHE A 28 -9.61 4.37 -1.62
N GLU A 29 -10.23 3.75 -2.62
CA GLU A 29 -11.56 4.16 -3.09
C GLU A 29 -12.63 3.68 -2.10
N ASP A 30 -12.47 2.44 -1.60
CA ASP A 30 -13.29 1.86 -0.53
C ASP A 30 -12.39 1.13 0.48
N GLU A 31 -12.16 1.76 1.64
CA GLU A 31 -11.34 1.19 2.71
C GLU A 31 -11.99 -0.06 3.34
N GLU A 32 -13.32 -0.13 3.42
CA GLU A 32 -14.04 -1.26 4.01
C GLU A 32 -13.87 -2.53 3.15
N ASN A 33 -13.89 -2.37 1.83
CA ASN A 33 -13.66 -3.45 0.87
C ASN A 33 -12.18 -3.63 0.49
N LEU A 34 -11.28 -2.77 0.98
CA LEU A 34 -9.86 -2.71 0.62
C LEU A 34 -9.63 -2.53 -0.89
N GLU A 35 -10.50 -1.73 -1.51
CA GLU A 35 -10.37 -1.33 -2.91
C GLU A 35 -9.44 -0.12 -2.99
N LEU A 36 -8.30 -0.32 -3.65
CA LEU A 36 -7.32 0.74 -3.86
C LEU A 36 -7.80 1.70 -4.95
N GLU A 37 -7.46 2.97 -4.81
CA GLU A 37 -7.66 3.94 -5.88
C GLU A 37 -6.76 3.58 -7.09
N ASP A 38 -7.33 3.61 -8.30
CA ASP A 38 -6.69 3.12 -9.52
C ASP A 38 -5.37 3.85 -9.88
N SER A 39 -5.22 5.10 -9.45
CA SER A 39 -4.01 5.92 -9.69
C SER A 39 -2.92 5.68 -8.64
N VAL A 40 -3.19 4.94 -7.57
CA VAL A 40 -2.20 4.54 -6.57
C VAL A 40 -1.26 3.49 -7.16
N ASN A 41 0.04 3.73 -7.04
CA ASN A 41 1.05 2.76 -7.45
C ASN A 41 1.77 2.18 -6.23
N ILE A 42 1.68 0.86 -6.04
CA ILE A 42 2.37 0.14 -4.98
C ILE A 42 3.39 -0.82 -5.58
N MET A 43 4.60 -0.82 -5.01
CA MET A 43 5.72 -1.64 -5.47
C MET A 43 6.39 -2.34 -4.29
N VAL A 44 6.71 -3.62 -4.46
CA VAL A 44 7.52 -4.41 -3.52
C VAL A 44 8.84 -4.75 -4.19
N ASN A 45 9.95 -4.33 -3.60
CA ASN A 45 11.31 -4.50 -4.14
C ASN A 45 11.42 -4.05 -5.62
N GLY A 46 10.79 -2.94 -5.96
CA GLY A 46 10.79 -2.38 -7.32
C GLY A 46 9.85 -3.09 -8.32
N ARG A 47 8.98 -4.01 -7.87
CA ARG A 47 7.98 -4.67 -8.73
C ARG A 47 6.57 -4.26 -8.33
N LYS A 48 5.74 -3.85 -9.30
CA LYS A 48 4.34 -3.49 -9.05
C LYS A 48 3.57 -4.67 -8.47
N ILE A 49 2.72 -4.43 -7.47
CA ILE A 49 1.92 -5.49 -6.82
C ILE A 49 0.95 -6.17 -7.79
N ASN A 50 0.48 -5.47 -8.83
CA ASN A 50 -0.40 -6.03 -9.87
C ASN A 50 0.31 -7.09 -10.74
N LEU A 51 1.65 -7.13 -10.72
CA LEU A 51 2.45 -8.19 -11.34
C LEU A 51 2.81 -9.32 -10.36
N LEU A 52 2.40 -9.18 -9.10
CA LEU A 52 2.58 -10.14 -8.01
C LEU A 52 1.20 -10.70 -7.63
N ASP A 53 0.88 -10.72 -6.34
CA ASP A 53 -0.40 -11.21 -5.80
C ASP A 53 -1.30 -10.06 -5.33
N GLY A 54 -1.15 -8.87 -5.94
CA GLY A 54 -1.85 -7.65 -5.57
C GLY A 54 -1.64 -7.30 -4.09
N ILE A 55 -2.72 -6.91 -3.40
CA ILE A 55 -2.70 -6.63 -1.96
C ILE A 55 -2.38 -7.87 -1.10
N ASN A 56 -2.54 -9.08 -1.63
CA ASN A 56 -2.22 -10.32 -0.92
C ASN A 56 -0.72 -10.67 -1.01
N THR A 57 0.08 -9.88 -1.73
CA THR A 57 1.53 -10.06 -1.83
C THR A 57 2.13 -10.15 -0.43
N LYS A 58 2.75 -11.30 -0.14
CA LYS A 58 3.43 -11.57 1.13
C LYS A 58 4.71 -10.75 1.21
N LEU A 59 4.90 -10.10 2.35
CA LEU A 59 6.10 -9.35 2.68
C LEU A 59 6.96 -10.16 3.64
N LYS A 60 8.27 -9.98 3.53
CA LYS A 60 9.27 -10.55 4.42
C LYS A 60 10.07 -9.45 5.08
N ASP A 61 10.73 -9.79 6.18
CA ASP A 61 11.67 -8.89 6.83
C ASP A 61 12.75 -8.42 5.84
N GLY A 62 12.95 -7.11 5.79
CA GLY A 62 13.85 -6.45 4.84
C GLY A 62 13.28 -6.16 3.45
N ASP A 63 12.03 -6.55 3.15
CA ASP A 63 11.38 -6.12 1.90
C ASP A 63 11.08 -4.61 1.92
N ILE A 64 11.34 -3.95 0.80
CA ILE A 64 11.08 -2.52 0.65
C ILE A 64 9.77 -2.35 -0.10
N VAL A 65 8.80 -1.69 0.54
CA VAL A 65 7.53 -1.31 -0.08
C VAL A 65 7.52 0.18 -0.38
N ALA A 66 7.30 0.53 -1.64
CA ALA A 66 7.12 1.91 -2.08
C ALA A 66 5.65 2.12 -2.46
N ILE A 67 5.02 3.11 -1.82
CA ILE A 67 3.63 3.50 -2.07
C ILE A 67 3.67 4.91 -2.63
N PHE A 68 3.15 5.06 -3.84
CA PHE A 68 3.02 6.35 -4.52
C PHE A 68 1.53 6.68 -4.58
N PRO A 69 1.03 7.56 -3.68
CA PRO A 69 -0.35 8.03 -3.76
C PRO A 69 -0.57 8.78 -5.08
N PRO A 70 -1.84 8.98 -5.49
CA PRO A 70 -2.18 9.77 -6.67
C PRO A 70 -1.45 11.11 -6.62
N VAL A 71 -0.54 11.30 -7.58
CA VAL A 71 0.05 12.62 -7.81
C VAL A 71 -1.03 13.47 -8.47
N ALA A 72 -1.59 14.41 -7.71
CA ALA A 72 -2.33 15.52 -8.29
C ALA A 72 -1.34 16.31 -9.18
N GLY A 73 -1.25 15.92 -10.44
CA GLY A 73 -0.55 16.68 -11.46
C GLY A 73 -1.19 18.07 -11.53
N GLY A 74 -0.37 19.10 -11.34
CA GLY A 74 -0.78 20.50 -11.51
C GLY A 74 -1.16 20.86 -12.95
#